data_AF-A0A7V4P497-F1
#
_entry.id   AF-A0A7V4P497-F1
#
_cell.length_a   1.000
_cell.length_b   1.000
_cell.length_c   1.000
_cell.angle_alpha   90.00
_cell.angle_beta   90.00
_cell.angle_gamma   90.00
#
_symmetry.space_group_name_H-M   'P 1'
#
loop_
_entity.id
_entity.type
_entity.pdbx_description
1 polymer ?
#
loop_
_entity_poly.entity_id
_entity_poly.type
_entity_poly.pdbx_seq_one_letter_code
_entity_poly.pdbx_strand_id
1 'polypeptide(L)'
;MIGTRRQLASPGKHPPDACHVRIGRDTVHGERTSVSHKQSGCTTTASSVARTLSPAAKKWRLLRAYLSRHPIWCAWQVTYRCNYRCGFCHYWRDPMGALPEQTLEQFEDGAERLASLGSLMISLAGGEPMLRPDFPDIVRALARWHFPFVTTHGGFVTPALADELFAAGLWGASISIDYAEPARHNKSRGIADAHQQAIHAIDCFVRARRHAWQRVNLMCILLHDNIDQVEDLIRIAADRGAFFMIQPYSIRKTGSKRFRYIQGDVSRRLLDLRGKHANFLSNPSFLAEFDTFLAGGVPDCRAGQAFFNIDSCGDVAICVEERHRPVANLYRHSAREILERLRIGSAGNTCTDCWYNCRGEVESLYRPRGLLKSLPTILLDHGRPGGNGHVERSPSA
;
A
#
# COMPACT_ATOMS: atom_id res chain seq x y z
N MET A 1 25.96 22.52 -62.54
CA MET A 1 25.24 21.28 -62.15
C MET A 1 25.51 20.96 -60.69
N ILE A 2 24.48 21.14 -59.86
CA ILE A 2 24.07 20.36 -58.68
C ILE A 2 25.13 20.07 -57.60
N GLY A 3 25.04 20.82 -56.50
CA GLY A 3 25.67 20.50 -55.22
C GLY A 3 24.79 19.58 -54.35
N THR A 4 25.40 18.97 -53.34
CA THR A 4 24.70 18.26 -52.27
C THR A 4 25.31 18.59 -50.90
N ARG A 5 24.66 19.52 -50.18
CA ARG A 5 24.79 19.67 -48.72
C ARG A 5 23.74 18.78 -48.06
N ARG A 6 24.16 17.83 -47.23
CA ARG A 6 23.27 17.09 -46.32
C ARG A 6 22.88 18.01 -45.14
N GLN A 7 21.60 18.37 -45.06
CA GLN A 7 20.99 19.00 -43.89
C GLN A 7 20.47 17.92 -42.92
N LEU A 8 20.73 18.16 -41.64
CA LEU A 8 20.23 17.43 -40.48
C LEU A 8 18.72 17.65 -40.33
N ALA A 9 17.98 16.57 -40.09
CA ALA A 9 16.54 16.59 -39.84
C ALA A 9 16.25 16.86 -38.36
N SER A 10 15.50 17.91 -38.09
CA SER A 10 14.89 18.24 -36.79
C SER A 10 13.52 17.55 -36.66
N PRO A 11 13.09 17.16 -35.43
CA PRO A 11 11.82 16.45 -35.24
C PRO A 11 10.61 17.39 -35.33
N GLY A 12 9.56 16.89 -35.97
CA GLY A 12 8.31 17.60 -36.26
C GLY A 12 7.50 17.99 -35.03
N LYS A 13 6.94 19.20 -35.10
CA LYS A 13 5.89 19.72 -34.22
C LYS A 13 4.53 19.27 -34.75
N HIS A 14 3.72 18.60 -33.93
CA HIS A 14 2.27 18.44 -34.16
C HIS A 14 1.50 19.57 -33.44
N PRO A 15 0.36 20.04 -34.01
CA PRO A 15 -0.38 21.19 -33.51
C PRO A 15 -1.34 20.83 -32.36
N PRO A 16 -1.69 21.78 -31.46
CA PRO A 16 -2.77 21.59 -30.51
C PRO A 16 -4.12 22.03 -31.12
N ASP A 17 -5.03 21.08 -31.31
CA ASP A 17 -6.44 21.36 -31.57
C ASP A 17 -7.10 21.88 -30.28
N ALA A 18 -7.52 23.14 -30.33
CA ALA A 18 -8.28 23.82 -29.29
C ALA A 18 -9.74 23.36 -29.35
N CYS A 19 -10.18 22.58 -28.35
CA CYS A 19 -11.58 22.25 -28.16
C CYS A 19 -12.29 23.44 -27.50
N HIS A 20 -12.92 24.29 -28.32
CA HIS A 20 -13.78 25.37 -27.86
C HIS A 20 -15.10 24.80 -27.30
N VAL A 21 -15.27 24.86 -25.98
CA VAL A 21 -16.58 24.65 -25.32
C VAL A 21 -17.38 25.95 -25.46
N ARG A 22 -18.39 25.95 -26.34
CA ARG A 22 -19.40 27.01 -26.41
C ARG A 22 -20.36 26.87 -25.23
N ILE A 23 -20.36 27.89 -24.37
CA ILE A 23 -21.34 28.09 -23.30
C ILE A 23 -22.56 28.75 -23.91
N GLY A 24 -23.65 27.99 -24.09
CA GLY A 24 -24.97 28.53 -24.45
C GLY A 24 -25.68 29.01 -23.19
N ARG A 25 -25.89 30.33 -23.08
CA ARG A 25 -26.87 30.95 -22.18
C ARG A 25 -28.18 31.00 -22.93
N ASP A 26 -29.23 30.38 -22.40
CA ASP A 26 -30.61 30.73 -22.74
C ASP A 26 -31.44 30.72 -21.46
N THR A 27 -31.96 31.89 -21.10
CA THR A 27 -32.91 32.11 -20.00
C THR A 27 -34.24 32.59 -20.55
N VAL A 28 -35.26 31.78 -20.26
CA VAL A 28 -36.61 32.13 -19.76
C VAL A 28 -37.57 32.93 -20.66
N HIS A 29 -38.64 32.24 -21.08
CA HIS A 29 -40.08 32.56 -20.90
C HIS A 29 -40.79 31.18 -21.03
N GLY A 30 -41.73 30.70 -20.22
CA GLY A 30 -42.65 31.29 -19.27
C GLY A 30 -44.03 30.72 -19.61
N GLU A 31 -44.43 29.56 -19.07
CA GLU A 31 -45.84 29.14 -19.11
C GLU A 31 -46.16 28.09 -18.03
N ARG A 32 -47.18 28.40 -17.22
CA ARG A 32 -47.72 27.58 -16.14
C ARG A 32 -48.68 26.55 -16.73
N THR A 33 -48.49 25.29 -16.40
CA THR A 33 -49.58 24.31 -16.39
C THR A 33 -49.48 23.44 -15.14
N SER A 34 -50.52 23.50 -14.33
CA SER A 34 -50.74 22.72 -13.11
C SER A 34 -51.22 21.32 -13.47
N VAL A 35 -50.53 20.28 -12.98
CA VAL A 35 -51.06 18.91 -12.98
C VAL A 35 -50.80 18.25 -11.62
N SER A 36 -51.87 17.62 -11.12
CA SER A 36 -52.10 17.14 -9.76
C SER A 36 -51.22 15.96 -9.31
N HIS A 37 -50.97 15.93 -8.01
CA HIS A 37 -50.44 14.81 -7.23
C HIS A 37 -51.01 13.42 -7.59
N LYS A 38 -50.10 12.47 -7.81
CA LYS A 38 -50.23 11.08 -7.34
C LYS A 38 -48.92 10.69 -6.66
N GLN A 39 -48.93 10.74 -5.33
CA GLN A 39 -47.93 10.10 -4.49
C GLN A 39 -48.14 8.58 -4.56
N SER A 40 -47.33 7.88 -5.36
CA SER A 40 -47.15 6.44 -5.20
C SER A 40 -46.01 6.23 -4.21
N GLY A 41 -46.38 5.87 -2.98
CA GLY A 41 -45.45 5.51 -1.92
C GLY A 41 -44.56 4.35 -2.36
N CYS A 42 -43.28 4.64 -2.55
CA CYS A 42 -42.25 3.62 -2.48
C CYS A 42 -41.91 3.48 -1.00
N THR A 43 -42.56 2.51 -0.35
CA THR A 43 -42.21 2.07 0.99
C THR A 43 -40.79 1.56 1.01
N THR A 44 -39.87 2.45 1.38
CA THR A 44 -38.49 2.14 1.78
C THR A 44 -38.55 1.12 2.90
N THR A 45 -38.36 -0.15 2.56
CA THR A 45 -38.34 -1.25 3.50
C THR A 45 -36.94 -1.82 3.59
N ALA A 46 -36.51 -1.98 4.85
CA ALA A 46 -35.38 -2.75 5.33
C ALA A 46 -33.97 -2.16 5.17
N SER A 47 -33.58 -1.37 6.18
CA SER A 47 -32.37 -1.59 6.99
C SER A 47 -31.43 -2.67 6.44
N SER A 48 -30.42 -2.27 5.67
CA SER A 48 -29.28 -3.13 5.38
C SER A 48 -28.41 -3.18 6.64
N VAL A 49 -28.63 -4.20 7.47
CA VAL A 49 -27.61 -4.59 8.46
C VAL A 49 -26.35 -4.86 7.65
N ALA A 50 -25.39 -3.95 7.73
CA ALA A 50 -24.24 -3.92 6.87
C ALA A 50 -23.46 -5.24 7.02
N ARG A 51 -23.60 -6.14 6.05
CA ARG A 51 -23.04 -7.50 6.10
C ARG A 51 -21.54 -7.42 6.40
N THR A 52 -21.10 -8.05 7.48
CA THR A 52 -19.71 -8.06 7.94
C THR A 52 -19.25 -9.50 8.01
N LEU A 53 -18.08 -9.80 7.44
CA LEU A 53 -17.53 -11.15 7.46
C LEU A 53 -16.83 -11.42 8.80
N SER A 54 -17.08 -12.62 9.35
CA SER A 54 -16.30 -13.10 10.49
C SER A 54 -14.81 -13.27 10.11
N PRO A 55 -13.87 -13.18 11.06
CA PRO A 55 -12.45 -13.42 10.78
C PRO A 55 -12.19 -14.79 10.12
N ALA A 56 -12.89 -15.83 10.54
CA ALA A 56 -12.79 -17.16 9.94
C ALA A 56 -13.25 -17.15 8.47
N ALA A 57 -14.38 -16.51 8.17
CA ALA A 57 -14.87 -16.38 6.79
C ALA A 57 -13.88 -15.63 5.89
N LYS A 58 -13.25 -14.56 6.40
CA LYS A 58 -12.22 -13.84 5.64
C LYS A 58 -10.98 -14.71 5.37
N LYS A 59 -10.49 -15.45 6.37
CA LYS A 59 -9.35 -16.37 6.20
C LYS A 59 -9.65 -17.44 5.16
N TRP A 60 -10.84 -18.05 5.20
CA TRP A 60 -11.27 -19.02 4.19
C TRP A 60 -11.36 -18.42 2.79
N ARG A 61 -11.90 -17.21 2.65
CA ARG A 61 -11.98 -16.51 1.35
C ARG A 61 -10.60 -16.13 0.81
N LEU A 62 -9.69 -15.69 1.66
CA LEU A 62 -8.29 -15.41 1.29
C LEU A 62 -7.58 -16.70 0.83
N LEU A 63 -7.75 -17.79 1.58
CA LEU A 63 -7.19 -19.10 1.20
C LEU A 63 -7.75 -19.58 -0.15
N ARG A 64 -9.07 -19.44 -0.37
CA ARG A 64 -9.69 -19.78 -1.65
C ARG A 64 -9.13 -18.94 -2.79
N ALA A 65 -8.95 -17.62 -2.61
CA ALA A 65 -8.34 -16.76 -3.60
C ALA A 65 -6.91 -17.21 -3.94
N TYR A 66 -6.10 -17.52 -2.92
CA TYR A 66 -4.76 -18.07 -3.09
C TYR A 66 -4.75 -19.39 -3.90
N LEU A 67 -5.60 -20.36 -3.52
CA LEU A 67 -5.70 -21.67 -4.21
C LEU A 67 -6.20 -21.53 -5.65
N SER A 68 -7.11 -20.58 -5.91
CA SER A 68 -7.58 -20.23 -7.25
C SER A 68 -6.58 -19.39 -8.05
N ARG A 69 -5.39 -19.11 -7.51
CA ARG A 69 -4.36 -18.24 -8.11
C ARG A 69 -4.88 -16.85 -8.47
N HIS A 70 -5.87 -16.36 -7.72
CA HIS A 70 -6.31 -14.98 -7.77
C HIS A 70 -5.36 -14.10 -6.94
N PRO A 71 -5.30 -12.79 -7.23
CA PRO A 71 -4.53 -11.87 -6.40
C PRO A 71 -5.02 -11.90 -4.95
N ILE A 72 -4.07 -11.85 -4.01
CA ILE A 72 -4.35 -11.85 -2.56
C ILE A 72 -3.97 -10.55 -1.88
N TRP A 73 -3.24 -9.68 -2.59
CA TRP A 73 -2.76 -8.40 -2.10
C TRP A 73 -3.23 -7.26 -3.00
N CYS A 74 -3.69 -6.17 -2.39
CA CYS A 74 -4.07 -4.95 -3.10
C CYS A 74 -3.41 -3.76 -2.43
N ALA A 75 -2.68 -2.95 -3.20
CA ALA A 75 -2.28 -1.61 -2.76
C ALA A 75 -3.41 -0.65 -3.14
N TRP A 76 -4.14 -0.12 -2.16
CA TRP A 76 -5.20 0.86 -2.39
C TRP A 76 -4.69 2.24 -1.98
N GLN A 77 -4.49 3.10 -2.98
CA GLN A 77 -3.96 4.45 -2.78
C GLN A 77 -5.12 5.34 -2.30
N VAL A 78 -5.11 5.70 -1.02
CA VAL A 78 -6.22 6.46 -0.41
C VAL A 78 -6.16 7.94 -0.80
N THR A 79 -4.93 8.45 -0.92
CA THR A 79 -4.62 9.81 -1.35
C THR A 79 -3.20 9.82 -1.90
N TYR A 80 -2.92 10.59 -2.95
CA TYR A 80 -1.54 10.82 -3.40
C TYR A 80 -0.88 12.02 -2.72
N ARG A 81 -1.60 12.77 -1.89
CA ARG A 81 -1.08 13.91 -1.13
C ARG A 81 -0.17 13.42 0.00
N CYS A 82 0.90 14.16 0.28
CA CYS A 82 1.82 13.87 1.38
C CYS A 82 2.40 15.17 1.93
N ASN A 83 2.46 15.29 3.25
CA ASN A 83 3.05 16.43 3.96
C ASN A 83 4.56 16.30 4.18
N TYR A 84 5.14 15.10 3.98
CA TYR A 84 6.59 14.86 4.05
C TYR A 84 7.25 15.14 2.69
N ARG A 85 8.53 15.53 2.69
CA ARG A 85 9.28 15.87 1.47
C ARG A 85 10.50 14.99 1.29
N CYS A 86 10.31 13.68 1.41
CA CYS A 86 11.38 12.70 1.36
C CYS A 86 12.21 12.83 0.07
N GLY A 87 13.55 12.70 0.18
CA GLY A 87 14.44 12.77 -0.99
C GLY A 87 14.31 11.58 -1.94
N PHE A 88 13.97 10.41 -1.41
CA PHE A 88 13.90 9.12 -2.12
C PHE A 88 12.48 8.76 -2.59
N CYS A 89 11.52 9.69 -2.50
CA CYS A 89 10.12 9.46 -2.88
C CYS A 89 9.51 10.71 -3.50
N HIS A 90 8.75 10.57 -4.59
CA HIS A 90 8.14 11.72 -5.29
C HIS A 90 6.63 11.89 -5.06
N TYR A 91 5.99 11.09 -4.21
CA TYR A 91 4.54 11.19 -3.99
C TYR A 91 4.08 12.62 -3.64
N TRP A 92 4.82 13.33 -2.78
CA TRP A 92 4.49 14.70 -2.37
C TRP A 92 4.48 15.74 -3.49
N ARG A 93 5.01 15.41 -4.66
CA ARG A 93 5.03 16.24 -5.88
C ARG A 93 4.48 15.52 -7.11
N ASP A 94 3.86 14.36 -6.91
CA ASP A 94 3.27 13.59 -8.00
C ASP A 94 2.02 14.34 -8.51
N PRO A 95 1.89 14.59 -9.84
CA PRO A 95 0.69 15.21 -10.40
C PRO A 95 -0.60 14.48 -10.06
N MET A 96 -0.55 13.17 -9.76
CA MET A 96 -1.71 12.41 -9.28
C MET A 96 -2.27 12.93 -7.95
N GLY A 97 -1.51 13.72 -7.19
CA GLY A 97 -1.99 14.43 -5.99
C GLY A 97 -3.11 15.45 -6.26
N ALA A 98 -3.33 15.83 -7.52
CA ALA A 98 -4.44 16.69 -7.94
C ALA A 98 -5.67 15.93 -8.46
N LEU A 99 -5.58 14.60 -8.58
CA LEU A 99 -6.71 13.77 -9.01
C LEU A 99 -7.78 13.72 -7.91
N PRO A 100 -9.06 13.48 -8.27
CA PRO A 100 -10.11 13.23 -7.30
C PRO A 100 -9.75 12.06 -6.37
N GLU A 101 -10.15 12.19 -5.11
CA GLU A 101 -10.08 11.14 -4.11
C GLU A 101 -11.46 10.51 -3.93
N GLN A 102 -11.51 9.18 -3.84
CA GLN A 102 -12.75 8.45 -3.54
C GLN A 102 -13.40 8.96 -2.25
N THR A 103 -14.73 9.10 -2.24
CA THR A 103 -15.52 9.38 -1.03
C THR A 103 -15.59 8.16 -0.11
N LEU A 104 -16.03 8.35 1.14
CA LEU A 104 -16.23 7.25 2.06
C LEU A 104 -17.22 6.21 1.50
N GLU A 105 -18.33 6.66 0.90
CA GLU A 105 -19.35 5.79 0.29
C GLU A 105 -18.75 4.96 -0.85
N GLN A 106 -17.83 5.54 -1.61
CA GLN A 106 -17.10 4.81 -2.66
C GLN A 106 -16.18 3.74 -2.04
N PHE A 107 -15.50 4.01 -0.93
CA PHE A 107 -14.73 2.97 -0.23
C PHE A 107 -15.63 1.85 0.32
N GLU A 108 -16.82 2.17 0.82
CA GLU A 108 -17.79 1.18 1.30
C GLU A 108 -18.28 0.26 0.17
N ASP A 109 -18.77 0.83 -0.93
CA ASP A 109 -19.21 0.10 -2.12
C ASP A 109 -18.04 -0.67 -2.75
N GLY A 110 -16.90 -0.01 -2.90
CA GLY A 110 -15.69 -0.59 -3.47
C GLY A 110 -15.18 -1.79 -2.66
N ALA A 111 -15.18 -1.72 -1.33
CA ALA A 111 -14.76 -2.84 -0.48
C ALA A 111 -15.70 -4.04 -0.62
N GLU A 112 -17.01 -3.83 -0.70
CA GLU A 112 -17.95 -4.93 -0.94
C GLU A 112 -17.80 -5.54 -2.34
N ARG A 113 -17.65 -4.70 -3.38
CA ARG A 113 -17.38 -5.17 -4.76
C ARG A 113 -16.11 -6.00 -4.81
N LEU A 114 -15.04 -5.50 -4.20
CA LEU A 114 -13.75 -6.16 -4.19
C LEU A 114 -13.78 -7.49 -3.44
N ALA A 115 -14.61 -7.60 -2.40
CA ALA A 115 -14.82 -8.85 -1.68
C ALA A 115 -15.25 -9.99 -2.62
N SER A 116 -15.93 -9.71 -3.74
CA SER A 116 -16.33 -10.72 -4.72
C SER A 116 -15.14 -11.45 -5.36
N LEU A 117 -13.93 -10.89 -5.31
CA LEU A 117 -12.68 -11.54 -5.70
C LEU A 117 -12.15 -12.53 -4.65
N GLY A 118 -12.63 -12.40 -3.41
CA GLY A 118 -12.05 -12.99 -2.21
C GLY A 118 -11.81 -11.91 -1.15
N SER A 119 -11.49 -12.36 0.06
CA SER A 119 -10.89 -11.44 1.04
C SER A 119 -9.43 -11.23 0.67
N LEU A 120 -8.92 -10.03 0.89
CA LEU A 120 -7.60 -9.58 0.44
C LEU A 120 -6.85 -8.98 1.62
N MET A 121 -5.53 -9.00 1.54
CA MET A 121 -4.67 -8.12 2.33
C MET A 121 -4.60 -6.77 1.59
N ILE A 122 -5.18 -5.72 2.17
CA ILE A 122 -5.23 -4.41 1.53
C ILE A 122 -4.25 -3.48 2.23
N SER A 123 -3.23 -3.04 1.52
CA SER A 123 -2.33 -1.99 1.98
C SER A 123 -2.89 -0.63 1.60
N LEU A 124 -3.36 0.10 2.61
CA LEU A 124 -3.72 1.50 2.55
C LEU A 124 -2.44 2.34 2.58
N ALA A 125 -2.18 2.98 1.45
CA ALA A 125 -0.99 3.78 1.22
C ALA A 125 -1.35 4.93 0.27
N GLY A 126 -0.39 5.38 -0.54
CA GLY A 126 -0.49 6.62 -1.28
C GLY A 126 0.70 7.50 -0.98
N GLY A 127 0.40 8.78 -0.75
CA GLY A 127 1.27 9.66 0.01
C GLY A 127 1.13 9.35 1.50
N GLU A 128 0.30 10.11 2.22
CA GLU A 128 -0.02 9.86 3.63
C GLU A 128 -1.52 9.65 3.84
N PRO A 129 -1.99 8.42 4.11
CA PRO A 129 -3.41 8.14 4.34
C PRO A 129 -4.03 8.98 5.46
N MET A 130 -3.26 9.29 6.52
CA MET A 130 -3.75 10.03 7.68
C MET A 130 -3.93 11.55 7.43
N LEU A 131 -3.70 12.04 6.21
CA LEU A 131 -4.15 13.39 5.82
C LEU A 131 -5.67 13.50 5.68
N ARG A 132 -6.35 12.36 5.57
CA ARG A 132 -7.81 12.30 5.47
C ARG A 132 -8.46 12.19 6.85
N PRO A 133 -9.34 13.13 7.22
CA PRO A 133 -10.05 13.07 8.50
C PRO A 133 -10.96 11.82 8.63
N ASP A 134 -11.50 11.33 7.50
CA ASP A 134 -12.37 10.15 7.43
C ASP A 134 -11.60 8.82 7.33
N PHE A 135 -10.27 8.83 7.51
CA PHE A 135 -9.45 7.62 7.36
C PHE A 135 -9.85 6.46 8.30
N PRO A 136 -10.21 6.68 9.59
CA PRO A 136 -10.72 5.61 10.44
C PRO A 136 -11.99 4.94 9.90
N ASP A 137 -12.87 5.71 9.27
CA ASP A 137 -14.10 5.19 8.65
C ASP A 137 -13.80 4.34 7.41
N ILE A 138 -12.83 4.77 6.60
CA ILE A 138 -12.32 3.98 5.47
C ILE A 138 -11.76 2.64 5.96
N VAL A 139 -10.94 2.65 7.02
CA VAL A 139 -10.43 1.40 7.63
C VAL A 139 -11.59 0.51 8.05
N ARG A 140 -12.61 1.05 8.71
CA ARG A 140 -13.79 0.31 9.18
C ARG A 140 -14.56 -0.31 8.01
N ALA A 141 -14.77 0.44 6.93
CA ALA A 141 -15.43 -0.04 5.73
C ALA A 141 -14.70 -1.25 5.12
N LEU A 142 -13.38 -1.13 4.93
CA LEU A 142 -12.56 -2.22 4.39
C LEU A 142 -12.47 -3.42 5.33
N ALA A 143 -12.38 -3.16 6.64
CA ALA A 143 -12.33 -4.19 7.67
C ALA A 143 -13.63 -4.99 7.76
N ARG A 144 -14.72 -4.65 7.08
CA ARG A 144 -15.88 -5.54 6.99
C ARG A 144 -15.62 -6.78 6.12
N TRP A 145 -14.71 -6.67 5.15
CA TRP A 145 -14.54 -7.67 4.09
C TRP A 145 -13.11 -8.20 3.95
N HIS A 146 -12.13 -7.37 4.32
CA HIS A 146 -10.71 -7.59 4.04
C HIS A 146 -9.86 -7.48 5.32
N PHE A 147 -8.54 -7.59 5.13
CA PHE A 147 -7.50 -7.38 6.14
C PHE A 147 -6.75 -6.08 5.81
N PRO A 148 -7.16 -4.92 6.36
CA PRO A 148 -6.50 -3.66 6.05
C PRO A 148 -5.18 -3.51 6.81
N PHE A 149 -4.14 -3.07 6.12
CA PHE A 149 -2.84 -2.67 6.64
C PHE A 149 -2.59 -1.22 6.25
N VAL A 150 -1.89 -0.45 7.07
CA VAL A 150 -1.50 0.92 6.72
C VAL A 150 0.02 1.05 6.71
N THR A 151 0.55 1.81 5.75
CA THR A 151 1.91 2.33 5.79
C THR A 151 1.85 3.84 6.01
N THR A 152 2.55 4.34 7.02
CA THR A 152 2.53 5.76 7.41
C THR A 152 3.93 6.24 7.78
N HIS A 153 4.18 7.54 7.65
CA HIS A 153 5.36 8.17 8.27
C HIS A 153 5.20 8.42 9.77
N GLY A 154 3.97 8.38 10.30
CA GLY A 154 3.69 8.49 11.74
C GLY A 154 3.40 9.90 12.26
N GLY A 155 3.62 10.95 11.45
CA GLY A 155 3.50 12.35 11.88
C GLY A 155 2.11 12.83 12.32
N PHE A 156 1.05 12.09 11.99
CA PHE A 156 -0.32 12.37 12.46
C PHE A 156 -0.81 11.41 13.55
N VAL A 157 -0.01 10.41 13.90
CA VAL A 157 -0.44 9.37 14.85
C VAL A 157 -0.48 9.96 16.25
N THR A 158 -1.66 9.86 16.85
CA THR A 158 -1.88 10.16 18.27
C THR A 158 -2.34 8.89 18.98
N PRO A 159 -2.26 8.86 20.33
CA PRO A 159 -2.97 7.91 21.18
C PRO A 159 -4.37 7.51 20.70
N ALA A 160 -5.25 8.51 20.56
CA ALA A 160 -6.65 8.30 20.22
C ALA A 160 -6.81 7.76 18.80
N LEU A 161 -6.05 8.28 17.83
CA LEU A 161 -6.11 7.80 16.44
C LEU A 161 -5.64 6.35 16.32
N ALA A 162 -4.57 5.97 17.02
CA ALA A 162 -4.09 4.59 17.01
C ALA A 162 -5.14 3.62 17.60
N ASP A 163 -5.75 3.99 18.73
CA ASP A 163 -6.84 3.24 19.36
C ASP A 163 -8.04 3.11 18.42
N GLU A 164 -8.42 4.21 17.77
CA GLU A 164 -9.54 4.25 16.83
C GLU A 164 -9.30 3.35 15.61
N LEU A 165 -8.12 3.42 14.99
CA LEU A 165 -7.77 2.60 13.82
C LEU A 165 -7.76 1.11 14.15
N PHE A 166 -7.20 0.72 15.30
CA PHE A 166 -7.22 -0.67 15.75
C PHE A 166 -8.61 -1.12 16.15
N ALA A 167 -9.45 -0.25 16.72
CA ALA A 167 -10.85 -0.54 16.98
C ALA A 167 -11.68 -0.66 15.69
N ALA A 168 -11.34 0.10 14.64
CA ALA A 168 -11.95 0.02 13.31
C ALA A 168 -11.61 -1.28 12.56
N GLY A 169 -10.67 -2.08 13.07
CA GLY A 169 -10.31 -3.38 12.49
C GLY A 169 -9.06 -3.35 11.61
N LEU A 170 -8.21 -2.33 11.75
CA LEU A 170 -6.86 -2.32 11.16
C LEU A 170 -6.08 -3.56 11.64
N TRP A 171 -5.54 -4.31 10.67
CA TRP A 171 -4.77 -5.54 10.89
C TRP A 171 -3.32 -5.28 11.23
N GLY A 172 -2.71 -4.25 10.61
CA GLY A 172 -1.40 -3.83 11.02
C GLY A 172 -0.99 -2.46 10.54
N ALA A 173 -0.11 -1.84 11.31
CA ALA A 173 0.51 -0.55 11.00
C ALA A 173 2.00 -0.75 10.74
N SER A 174 2.48 -0.22 9.62
CA SER A 174 3.90 -0.18 9.28
C SER A 174 4.38 1.27 9.29
N ILE A 175 5.20 1.61 10.29
CA ILE A 175 5.70 2.96 10.52
C ILE A 175 7.08 3.07 9.89
N SER A 176 7.28 4.12 9.10
CA SER A 176 8.44 4.21 8.23
C SER A 176 9.65 4.84 8.94
N ILE A 177 10.71 4.06 9.20
CA ILE A 177 11.99 4.54 9.77
C ILE A 177 13.16 3.93 8.99
N ASP A 178 13.98 4.76 8.33
CA ASP A 178 15.11 4.29 7.49
C ASP A 178 16.50 4.49 8.12
N TYR A 179 16.62 5.28 9.18
CA TYR A 179 17.90 5.52 9.86
C TYR A 179 17.64 5.51 11.36
N ALA A 180 18.50 4.83 12.12
CA ALA A 180 18.44 4.81 13.58
C ALA A 180 18.90 6.15 14.16
N GLU A 181 19.76 6.88 13.44
CA GLU A 181 20.17 8.23 13.80
C GLU A 181 19.06 9.25 13.46
N PRO A 182 18.53 10.00 14.45
CA PRO A 182 17.43 10.93 14.22
C PRO A 182 17.72 11.99 13.17
N ALA A 183 18.89 12.65 13.23
CA ALA A 183 19.23 13.74 12.31
C ALA A 183 19.26 13.29 10.85
N ARG A 184 19.78 12.08 10.58
CA ARG A 184 19.79 11.49 9.23
C ARG A 184 18.40 11.13 8.76
N HIS A 185 17.59 10.52 9.62
CA HIS A 185 16.20 10.20 9.29
C HIS A 185 15.41 11.47 8.94
N ASN A 186 15.49 12.49 9.80
CA ASN A 186 14.82 13.79 9.65
C ASN A 186 15.21 14.47 8.33
N LYS A 187 16.51 14.51 8.04
CA LYS A 187 17.04 15.03 6.77
C LYS A 187 16.52 14.25 5.56
N SER A 188 16.51 12.92 5.62
CA SER A 188 16.07 12.07 4.52
C SER A 188 14.56 12.20 4.23
N ARG A 189 13.76 12.41 5.29
CA ARG A 189 12.31 12.64 5.23
C ARG A 189 11.91 14.09 4.94
N GLY A 190 12.84 15.03 5.09
CA GLY A 190 12.61 16.47 4.85
C GLY A 190 11.75 17.14 5.93
N ILE A 191 11.76 16.59 7.15
CA ILE A 191 10.94 17.05 8.29
C ILE A 191 11.78 16.97 9.57
N ALA A 192 11.82 18.06 10.34
CA ALA A 192 12.74 18.24 11.45
C ALA A 192 12.62 17.20 12.56
N ASP A 193 11.41 16.70 12.84
CA ASP A 193 11.13 15.77 13.95
C ASP A 193 10.60 14.40 13.48
N ALA A 194 10.84 14.03 12.21
CA ALA A 194 10.28 12.83 11.60
C ALA A 194 10.57 11.54 12.40
N HIS A 195 11.78 11.42 12.92
CA HIS A 195 12.21 10.25 13.69
C HIS A 195 11.43 10.14 14.99
N GLN A 196 11.31 11.24 15.73
CA GLN A 196 10.56 11.27 16.98
C GLN A 196 9.08 10.98 16.73
N GLN A 197 8.50 11.55 15.67
CA GLN A 197 7.12 11.29 15.26
C GLN A 197 6.89 9.80 14.94
N ALA A 198 7.79 9.18 14.19
CA ALA A 198 7.72 7.77 13.85
C ALA A 198 7.87 6.87 15.10
N ILE A 199 8.81 7.17 16.00
CA ILE A 199 8.96 6.45 17.27
C ILE A 199 7.67 6.57 18.11
N HIS A 200 7.14 7.78 18.25
CA HIS A 200 5.88 8.01 18.96
C HIS A 200 4.71 7.23 18.36
N ALA A 201 4.63 7.15 17.02
CA ALA A 201 3.62 6.39 16.32
C ALA A 201 3.71 4.88 16.63
N ILE A 202 4.92 4.32 16.67
CA ILE A 202 5.13 2.91 17.06
C ILE A 202 4.60 2.69 18.48
N ASP A 203 4.98 3.54 19.43
CA ASP A 203 4.55 3.42 20.83
C ASP A 203 3.03 3.51 20.96
N CYS A 204 2.37 4.42 20.22
CA CYS A 204 0.93 4.55 20.19
C CYS A 204 0.23 3.27 19.68
N PHE A 205 0.66 2.74 18.53
CA PHE A 205 0.07 1.53 17.97
C PHE A 205 0.34 0.29 18.83
N VAL A 206 1.54 0.17 19.42
CA VAL A 206 1.87 -0.94 20.31
C VAL A 206 0.93 -0.98 21.50
N ARG A 207 0.67 0.18 22.12
CA ARG A 207 -0.27 0.32 23.24
C ARG A 207 -1.72 0.06 22.81
N ALA A 208 -2.10 0.50 21.62
CA ALA A 208 -3.47 0.40 21.11
C ALA A 208 -3.92 -1.03 20.78
N ARG A 209 -3.00 -2.02 20.70
CA ARG A 209 -3.32 -3.40 20.32
C ARG A 209 -4.45 -3.98 21.18
N ARG A 210 -5.58 -4.29 20.56
CA ARG A 210 -6.78 -4.90 21.19
C ARG A 210 -6.84 -6.41 20.99
N HIS A 211 -6.23 -6.89 19.91
CA HIS A 211 -6.21 -8.30 19.56
C HIS A 211 -4.79 -8.81 19.34
N ALA A 212 -4.55 -10.08 19.66
CA ALA A 212 -3.26 -10.71 19.47
C ALA A 212 -2.76 -10.55 18.02
N TRP A 213 -3.60 -10.71 17.01
CA TRP A 213 -3.17 -10.62 15.60
C TRP A 213 -2.81 -9.21 15.10
N GLN A 214 -3.00 -8.15 15.89
CA GLN A 214 -2.72 -6.77 15.44
C GLN A 214 -1.22 -6.49 15.43
N ARG A 215 -0.69 -6.26 14.22
CA ARG A 215 0.74 -6.09 13.98
C ARG A 215 1.16 -4.63 13.99
N VAL A 216 2.34 -4.38 14.56
CA VAL A 216 3.05 -3.11 14.45
C VAL A 216 4.44 -3.42 13.92
N ASN A 217 4.81 -2.74 12.83
CA ASN A 217 6.09 -2.92 12.17
C ASN A 217 6.83 -1.59 12.09
N LEU A 218 8.12 -1.60 12.34
CA LEU A 218 9.05 -0.62 11.81
C LEU A 218 9.44 -1.06 10.39
N MET A 219 9.19 -0.20 9.42
CA MET A 219 9.44 -0.43 8.00
C MET A 219 10.61 0.43 7.52
N CYS A 220 11.70 -0.22 7.10
CA CYS A 220 12.90 0.43 6.58
C CYS A 220 13.01 0.28 5.07
N ILE A 221 13.37 1.36 4.36
CA ILE A 221 13.89 1.26 3.00
C ILE A 221 15.41 1.17 3.07
N LEU A 222 15.98 0.11 2.49
CA LEU A 222 17.42 0.02 2.25
C LEU A 222 17.79 1.06 1.19
N LEU A 223 18.54 2.06 1.64
CA LEU A 223 19.08 3.15 0.86
C LEU A 223 20.59 2.95 0.71
N HIS A 224 21.22 3.77 -0.13
CA HIS A 224 22.66 3.72 -0.42
C HIS A 224 23.60 3.77 0.80
N ASP A 225 23.13 4.20 1.96
CA ASP A 225 23.98 4.64 3.07
C ASP A 225 23.47 4.21 4.46
N ASN A 226 22.53 3.27 4.57
CA ASN A 226 21.90 2.91 5.87
C ASN A 226 21.99 1.45 6.30
N ILE A 227 22.69 0.59 5.53
CA ILE A 227 22.78 -0.84 5.85
C ILE A 227 23.46 -1.11 7.20
N ASP A 228 24.35 -0.20 7.62
CA ASP A 228 25.06 -0.20 8.88
C ASP A 228 24.14 -0.04 10.09
N GLN A 229 23.03 0.69 9.92
CA GLN A 229 22.04 0.97 10.97
C GLN A 229 20.88 -0.04 11.00
N VAL A 230 20.83 -1.02 10.09
CA VAL A 230 19.71 -1.97 10.02
C VAL A 230 19.58 -2.75 11.33
N GLU A 231 20.68 -3.16 11.95
CA GLU A 231 20.61 -3.90 13.22
C GLU A 231 20.08 -3.02 14.37
N ASP A 232 20.47 -1.74 14.41
CA ASP A 232 19.96 -0.80 15.41
C ASP A 232 18.47 -0.57 15.24
N LEU A 233 17.97 -0.46 13.99
CA LEU A 233 16.55 -0.38 13.71
C LEU A 233 15.79 -1.64 14.15
N ILE A 234 16.39 -2.83 13.97
CA ILE A 234 15.81 -4.08 14.46
C ILE A 234 15.66 -4.04 15.99
N ARG A 235 16.69 -3.55 16.71
CA ARG A 235 16.67 -3.42 18.17
C ARG A 235 15.65 -2.38 18.64
N ILE A 236 15.62 -1.20 18.00
CA ILE A 236 14.63 -0.15 18.26
C ILE A 236 13.19 -0.67 18.15
N ALA A 237 12.92 -1.50 17.13
CA ALA A 237 11.62 -2.15 16.97
C ALA A 237 11.36 -3.20 18.06
N ALA A 238 12.36 -4.03 18.38
CA ALA A 238 12.25 -5.09 19.39
C ALA A 238 11.93 -4.52 20.78
N ASP A 239 12.64 -3.46 21.19
CA ASP A 239 12.47 -2.78 22.48
C ASP A 239 11.06 -2.23 22.69
N ARG A 240 10.32 -2.02 21.60
CA ARG A 240 8.93 -1.52 21.60
C ARG A 240 7.90 -2.62 21.32
N GLY A 241 8.31 -3.89 21.25
CA GLY A 241 7.40 -4.98 20.89
C GLY A 241 6.83 -4.85 19.47
N ALA A 242 7.60 -4.25 18.55
CA ALA A 242 7.30 -4.15 17.14
C ALA A 242 8.17 -5.10 16.31
N PHE A 243 7.65 -5.51 15.16
CA PHE A 243 8.44 -6.24 14.17
C PHE A 243 9.30 -5.28 13.35
N PHE A 244 10.38 -5.80 12.77
CA PHE A 244 11.17 -5.09 11.77
C PHE A 244 10.94 -5.71 10.39
N MET A 245 10.76 -4.85 9.39
CA MET A 245 10.69 -5.22 7.98
C MET A 245 11.56 -4.27 7.16
N ILE A 246 12.11 -4.76 6.06
CA ILE A 246 12.96 -3.97 5.17
C ILE A 246 12.58 -4.21 3.71
N GLN A 247 12.77 -3.22 2.84
CA GLN A 247 12.70 -3.40 1.39
C GLN A 247 13.77 -2.57 0.68
N PRO A 248 14.26 -2.98 -0.51
CA PRO A 248 15.21 -2.18 -1.26
C PRO A 248 14.54 -0.98 -1.94
N TYR A 249 15.27 0.13 -2.01
CA TYR A 249 14.92 1.24 -2.87
C TYR A 249 14.92 0.83 -4.35
N SER A 250 13.90 1.23 -5.11
CA SER A 250 13.88 1.11 -6.56
C SER A 250 13.84 2.49 -7.20
N ILE A 251 14.59 2.61 -8.30
CA ILE A 251 14.68 3.82 -9.13
C ILE A 251 13.31 4.29 -9.61
N ARG A 252 12.31 3.42 -9.72
CA ARG A 252 10.97 3.79 -10.17
C ARG A 252 10.29 4.83 -9.28
N LYS A 253 10.71 4.97 -8.01
CA LYS A 253 10.18 5.99 -7.09
C LYS A 253 10.58 7.43 -7.44
N THR A 254 11.76 7.63 -8.05
CA THR A 254 12.28 8.99 -8.31
C THR A 254 12.92 9.19 -9.68
N GLY A 255 13.21 8.12 -10.41
CA GLY A 255 14.11 8.11 -11.57
C GLY A 255 15.60 8.18 -11.22
N SER A 256 15.96 8.35 -9.93
CA SER A 256 17.34 8.55 -9.50
C SER A 256 18.00 7.26 -9.01
N LYS A 257 19.23 7.01 -9.45
CA LYS A 257 20.11 5.95 -8.93
C LYS A 257 20.80 6.34 -7.63
N ARG A 258 20.78 7.62 -7.24
CA ARG A 258 21.51 8.16 -6.07
C ARG A 258 21.21 7.41 -4.77
N PHE A 259 19.98 6.94 -4.60
CA PHE A 259 19.51 6.28 -3.38
C PHE A 259 19.67 4.76 -3.40
N ARG A 260 20.10 4.18 -4.53
CA ARG A 260 20.26 2.73 -4.68
C ARG A 260 21.52 2.27 -3.95
N TYR A 261 21.40 1.25 -3.13
CA TYR A 261 22.54 0.54 -2.56
C TYR A 261 23.27 -0.23 -3.66
N ILE A 262 24.60 -0.15 -3.71
CA ILE A 262 25.41 -0.69 -4.82
C ILE A 262 26.45 -1.72 -4.40
N GLN A 263 26.68 -1.89 -3.09
CA GLN A 263 27.60 -2.91 -2.60
C GLN A 263 26.87 -4.25 -2.56
N GLY A 264 27.61 -5.35 -2.79
CA GLY A 264 27.06 -6.70 -2.70
C GLY A 264 26.95 -7.19 -1.25
N ASP A 265 26.56 -8.46 -1.10
CA ASP A 265 26.48 -9.19 0.18
C ASP A 265 25.29 -8.77 1.08
N VAL A 266 24.32 -8.06 0.51
CA VAL A 266 23.15 -7.57 1.24
C VAL A 266 22.29 -8.74 1.70
N SER A 267 22.05 -9.71 0.84
CA SER A 267 21.15 -10.83 1.14
C SER A 267 21.71 -11.66 2.29
N ARG A 268 23.01 -11.98 2.27
CA ARG A 268 23.68 -12.72 3.35
C ARG A 268 23.56 -11.95 4.66
N ARG A 269 23.91 -10.66 4.66
CA ARG A 269 23.84 -9.82 5.87
C ARG A 269 22.42 -9.76 6.46
N LEU A 270 21.40 -9.57 5.62
CA LEU A 270 20.01 -9.53 6.08
C LEU A 270 19.52 -10.89 6.60
N LEU A 271 19.92 -11.99 5.97
CA LEU A 271 19.60 -13.34 6.43
C LEU A 271 20.28 -13.65 7.77
N ASP A 272 21.55 -13.26 7.95
CA ASP A 272 22.28 -13.40 9.22
C ASP A 272 21.60 -12.61 10.34
N LEU A 273 21.21 -11.35 10.08
CA LEU A 273 20.46 -10.54 11.03
C LEU A 273 19.10 -11.17 11.37
N ARG A 274 18.38 -11.68 10.38
CA ARG A 274 17.10 -12.36 10.60
C ARG A 274 17.26 -13.64 11.44
N GLY A 275 18.37 -14.35 11.29
CA GLY A 275 18.69 -15.51 12.13
C GLY A 275 18.94 -15.14 13.59
N LYS A 276 19.50 -13.94 13.85
CA LYS A 276 19.80 -13.43 15.19
C LYS A 276 18.59 -12.81 15.89
N HIS A 277 17.67 -12.20 15.14
CA HIS A 277 16.61 -11.34 15.67
C HIS A 277 15.22 -11.88 15.35
N ALA A 278 14.53 -12.41 16.37
CA ALA A 278 13.20 -13.02 16.20
C ALA A 278 12.11 -12.04 15.75
N ASN A 279 12.29 -10.74 15.98
CA ASN A 279 11.37 -9.70 15.52
C ASN A 279 11.61 -9.26 14.07
N PHE A 280 12.65 -9.77 13.39
CA PHE A 280 12.86 -9.50 11.96
C PHE A 280 11.93 -10.39 11.13
N LEU A 281 10.83 -9.80 10.66
CA LEU A 281 9.68 -10.51 10.11
C LEU A 281 9.81 -10.89 8.62
N SER A 282 10.67 -10.20 7.86
CA SER A 282 10.75 -10.39 6.41
C SER A 282 11.01 -11.84 6.00
N ASN A 283 10.39 -12.28 4.90
CA ASN A 283 10.52 -13.65 4.44
C ASN A 283 11.97 -13.94 3.99
N PRO A 284 12.60 -15.06 4.42
CA PRO A 284 13.95 -15.42 3.97
C PRO A 284 14.12 -15.51 2.45
N SER A 285 13.11 -16.01 1.74
CA SER A 285 13.12 -16.07 0.26
C SER A 285 13.04 -14.70 -0.39
N PHE A 286 12.40 -13.74 0.28
CA PHE A 286 12.39 -12.34 -0.15
C PHE A 286 13.76 -11.68 0.08
N LEU A 287 14.34 -11.87 1.26
CA LEU A 287 15.67 -11.35 1.62
C LEU A 287 16.79 -11.93 0.73
N ALA A 288 16.68 -13.20 0.34
CA ALA A 288 17.66 -13.89 -0.50
C ALA A 288 17.82 -13.30 -1.91
N GLU A 289 16.85 -12.51 -2.38
CA GLU A 289 16.82 -11.95 -3.73
C GLU A 289 17.26 -10.47 -3.77
N PHE A 290 17.71 -9.90 -2.64
CA PHE A 290 18.17 -8.50 -2.60
C PHE A 290 19.37 -8.29 -3.53
N ASP A 291 20.38 -9.16 -3.49
CA ASP A 291 21.54 -9.03 -4.38
C ASP A 291 21.16 -9.25 -5.85
N THR A 292 20.24 -10.18 -6.15
CA THR A 292 19.68 -10.35 -7.51
C THR A 292 19.05 -9.04 -8.00
N PHE A 293 18.19 -8.44 -7.17
CA PHE A 293 17.57 -7.15 -7.47
C PHE A 293 18.61 -6.05 -7.68
N LEU A 294 19.58 -5.94 -6.77
CA LEU A 294 20.63 -4.93 -6.81
C LEU A 294 21.64 -5.13 -7.94
N ALA A 295 21.76 -6.33 -8.50
CA ALA A 295 22.61 -6.62 -9.67
C ALA A 295 21.91 -6.29 -11.01
N GLY A 296 20.60 -6.51 -11.12
CA GLY A 296 19.92 -6.36 -12.41
C GLY A 296 18.39 -6.43 -12.40
N GLY A 297 17.78 -6.63 -11.22
CA GLY A 297 16.34 -6.83 -11.08
C GLY A 297 15.96 -8.29 -10.94
N VAL A 298 14.75 -8.55 -10.44
CA VAL A 298 14.24 -9.91 -10.22
C VAL A 298 13.21 -10.24 -11.32
N PRO A 299 13.39 -11.32 -12.10
CA PRO A 299 12.46 -11.72 -13.15
C PRO A 299 11.13 -12.26 -12.61
N ASP A 300 10.24 -12.66 -13.53
CA ASP A 300 8.97 -13.33 -13.24
C ASP A 300 8.02 -12.56 -12.32
N CYS A 301 7.90 -11.25 -12.55
CA CYS A 301 6.96 -10.40 -11.83
C CYS A 301 5.51 -10.86 -12.01
N ARG A 302 4.82 -11.09 -10.89
CA ARG A 302 3.44 -11.59 -10.82
C ARG A 302 2.43 -10.46 -10.60
N ALA A 303 2.77 -9.25 -11.01
CA ALA A 303 1.83 -8.12 -11.08
C ALA A 303 0.57 -8.53 -11.87
N GLY A 304 -0.60 -8.20 -11.34
CA GLY A 304 -1.91 -8.61 -11.86
C GLY A 304 -2.32 -10.06 -11.54
N GLN A 305 -1.41 -10.92 -11.09
CA GLN A 305 -1.71 -12.32 -10.73
C GLN A 305 -1.69 -12.55 -9.22
N ALA A 306 -0.67 -12.03 -8.53
CA ALA A 306 -0.48 -12.19 -7.09
C ALA A 306 -0.93 -10.94 -6.32
N PHE A 307 -0.72 -9.77 -6.92
CA PHE A 307 -1.04 -8.46 -6.36
C PHE A 307 -1.46 -7.49 -7.47
N PHE A 308 -2.13 -6.41 -7.09
CA PHE A 308 -2.49 -5.31 -7.99
C PHE A 308 -2.64 -3.98 -7.22
N ASN A 309 -2.93 -2.90 -7.94
CA ASN A 309 -3.12 -1.56 -7.37
C ASN A 309 -4.49 -1.00 -7.72
N ILE A 310 -5.08 -0.27 -6.78
CA ILE A 310 -6.24 0.63 -7.00
C ILE A 310 -5.78 2.05 -6.66
N ASP A 311 -5.94 2.99 -7.58
CA ASP A 311 -5.59 4.39 -7.34
C ASP A 311 -6.68 5.17 -6.58
N SER A 312 -6.47 6.48 -6.37
CA SER A 312 -7.40 7.34 -5.64
C SER A 312 -8.72 7.61 -6.37
N CYS A 313 -8.84 7.22 -7.64
CA CYS A 313 -10.05 7.35 -8.47
C CYS A 313 -10.77 6.00 -8.66
N GLY A 314 -10.24 4.91 -8.08
CA GLY A 314 -10.76 3.55 -8.28
C GLY A 314 -10.24 2.85 -9.53
N ASP A 315 -9.30 3.45 -10.27
CA ASP A 315 -8.67 2.81 -11.42
C ASP A 315 -7.73 1.69 -10.96
N VAL A 316 -7.82 0.55 -11.66
CA VAL A 316 -7.13 -0.69 -11.31
C VAL A 316 -5.96 -0.91 -12.28
N ALA A 317 -4.75 -1.01 -11.75
CA ALA A 317 -3.53 -1.31 -12.51
C ALA A 317 -2.88 -2.60 -11.99
N ILE A 318 -2.09 -3.27 -12.84
CA ILE A 318 -1.42 -4.52 -12.46
C ILE A 318 -0.41 -4.35 -11.31
N CYS A 319 0.15 -3.15 -11.13
CA CYS A 319 0.99 -2.81 -9.98
C CYS A 319 1.00 -1.29 -9.72
N VAL A 320 1.55 -0.89 -8.57
CA VAL A 320 1.61 0.52 -8.14
C VAL A 320 2.48 1.40 -9.06
N GLU A 321 3.49 0.83 -9.71
CA GLU A 321 4.36 1.57 -10.61
C GLU A 321 3.74 1.75 -12.01
N GLU A 322 2.75 0.93 -12.35
CA GLU A 322 1.97 0.99 -13.59
C GLU A 322 0.61 1.69 -13.39
N ARG A 323 0.43 2.44 -12.30
CA ARG A 323 -0.82 3.17 -11.98
C ARG A 323 -1.29 4.15 -13.06
N HIS A 324 -0.39 4.61 -13.93
CA HIS A 324 -0.69 5.48 -15.07
C HIS A 324 -1.22 4.72 -16.30
N ARG A 325 -1.33 3.38 -16.22
CA ARG A 325 -1.84 2.49 -17.26
C ARG A 325 -2.89 1.54 -16.67
N PRO A 326 -4.06 2.05 -16.26
CA PRO A 326 -5.08 1.21 -15.67
C PRO A 326 -5.65 0.23 -16.70
N VAL A 327 -5.94 -0.99 -16.24
CA VAL A 327 -6.53 -2.06 -17.05
C VAL A 327 -8.03 -2.20 -16.80
N ALA A 328 -8.52 -1.72 -15.65
CA ALA A 328 -9.92 -1.72 -15.25
C ALA A 328 -10.22 -0.54 -14.31
N ASN A 329 -11.46 -0.45 -13.83
CA ASN A 329 -11.89 0.49 -12.80
C ASN A 329 -12.91 -0.22 -11.88
N LEU A 330 -12.76 -0.06 -10.57
CA LEU A 330 -13.52 -0.76 -9.53
C LEU A 330 -15.03 -0.53 -9.60
N TYR A 331 -15.47 0.64 -10.09
CA TYR A 331 -16.87 1.04 -10.13
C TYR A 331 -17.52 0.83 -11.51
N ARG A 332 -16.70 0.63 -12.55
CA ARG A 332 -17.18 0.45 -13.94
C ARG A 332 -17.17 -0.99 -14.41
N HIS A 333 -16.44 -1.87 -13.73
CA HIS A 333 -16.28 -3.26 -14.12
C HIS A 333 -16.71 -4.18 -12.98
N SER A 334 -17.29 -5.32 -13.35
CA SER A 334 -17.56 -6.41 -12.42
C SER A 334 -16.26 -7.04 -11.92
N ALA A 335 -16.35 -7.75 -10.80
CA ALA A 335 -15.23 -8.49 -10.22
C ALA A 335 -14.60 -9.49 -11.22
N ARG A 336 -15.43 -10.16 -12.04
CA ARG A 336 -14.96 -11.09 -13.08
C ARG A 336 -14.16 -10.36 -14.16
N GLU A 337 -14.67 -9.24 -14.66
CA GLU A 337 -13.98 -8.44 -15.67
C GLU A 337 -12.66 -7.87 -15.15
N ILE A 338 -12.61 -7.45 -13.87
CA ILE A 338 -11.37 -6.99 -13.24
C ILE A 338 -10.33 -8.11 -13.23
N LEU A 339 -10.68 -9.33 -12.82
CA LEU A 339 -9.74 -10.48 -12.84
C LEU A 339 -9.24 -10.80 -14.24
N GLU A 340 -10.14 -10.77 -15.22
CA GLU A 340 -9.80 -11.03 -16.62
C GLU A 340 -8.83 -9.97 -17.16
N ARG A 341 -9.14 -8.69 -16.93
CA ARG A 341 -8.30 -7.55 -17.34
C ARG A 341 -6.95 -7.54 -16.64
N LEU A 342 -6.88 -7.90 -15.36
CA LEU A 342 -5.62 -8.07 -14.65
C LEU A 342 -4.77 -9.21 -15.25
N ARG A 343 -5.41 -10.34 -15.60
CA ARG A 343 -4.73 -11.46 -16.27
C ARG A 343 -4.21 -11.06 -17.65
N ILE A 344 -5.02 -10.35 -18.44
CA ILE A 344 -4.63 -9.84 -19.77
C ILE A 344 -3.50 -8.81 -19.64
N GLY A 345 -3.61 -7.84 -18.73
CA GLY A 345 -2.56 -6.85 -18.50
C GLY A 345 -1.26 -7.45 -17.98
N SER A 346 -1.32 -8.61 -17.32
CA SER A 346 -0.16 -9.39 -16.89
C SER A 346 0.43 -10.23 -18.03
N ALA A 347 -0.33 -10.53 -19.08
CA ALA A 347 0.14 -11.33 -20.21
C ALA A 347 1.24 -10.55 -20.96
N GLY A 348 2.47 -11.05 -20.89
CA GLY A 348 3.64 -10.37 -21.45
C GLY A 348 4.39 -9.46 -20.46
N ASN A 349 4.04 -9.47 -19.18
CA ASN A 349 4.80 -8.74 -18.16
C ASN A 349 6.20 -9.34 -17.98
N THR A 350 7.23 -8.59 -18.38
CA THR A 350 8.66 -8.94 -18.22
C THR A 350 9.39 -8.03 -17.23
N CYS A 351 8.65 -7.27 -16.42
CA CYS A 351 9.21 -6.28 -15.50
C CYS A 351 10.17 -6.90 -14.48
N THR A 352 11.33 -6.27 -14.29
CA THR A 352 12.32 -6.64 -13.26
C THR A 352 12.66 -5.49 -12.29
N ASP A 353 12.06 -4.31 -12.50
CA ASP A 353 12.51 -3.02 -11.96
C ASP A 353 12.25 -2.78 -10.46
N CYS A 354 11.49 -3.66 -9.78
CA CYS A 354 11.18 -3.50 -8.37
C CYS A 354 11.29 -4.80 -7.57
N TRP A 355 11.60 -4.67 -6.29
CA TRP A 355 11.55 -5.76 -5.32
C TRP A 355 11.00 -5.27 -3.97
N TYR A 356 9.88 -4.53 -4.02
CA TYR A 356 9.20 -4.02 -2.83
C TYR A 356 8.54 -5.12 -2.03
N ASN A 357 8.16 -4.86 -0.78
CA ASN A 357 7.41 -5.82 0.04
C ASN A 357 6.09 -6.24 -0.61
N CYS A 358 5.36 -5.31 -1.25
CA CYS A 358 4.11 -5.63 -1.95
C CYS A 358 4.30 -6.59 -3.14
N ARG A 359 5.53 -6.74 -3.65
CA ARG A 359 5.90 -7.73 -4.65
C ARG A 359 6.57 -8.94 -3.99
N GLY A 360 7.77 -8.77 -3.45
CA GLY A 360 8.65 -9.87 -3.08
C GLY A 360 8.15 -10.70 -1.90
N GLU A 361 7.55 -10.09 -0.89
CA GLU A 361 6.92 -10.82 0.23
C GLU A 361 5.70 -11.62 -0.27
N VAL A 362 4.89 -11.01 -1.15
CA VAL A 362 3.68 -11.65 -1.69
C VAL A 362 4.04 -12.78 -2.66
N GLU A 363 4.98 -12.56 -3.58
CA GLU A 363 5.45 -13.57 -4.54
C GLU A 363 6.13 -14.74 -3.85
N SER A 364 6.81 -14.50 -2.72
CA SER A 364 7.41 -15.56 -1.91
C SER A 364 6.37 -16.57 -1.41
N LEU A 365 5.12 -16.14 -1.15
CA LEU A 365 4.03 -17.04 -0.74
C LEU A 365 3.62 -18.01 -1.84
N TYR A 366 3.91 -17.73 -3.11
CA TYR A 366 3.59 -18.62 -4.22
C TYR A 366 4.74 -19.55 -4.61
N ARG A 367 5.89 -19.47 -3.93
CA ARG A 367 7.02 -20.40 -4.08
C ARG A 367 6.96 -21.41 -2.92
N PRO A 368 7.10 -22.73 -3.15
CA PRO A 368 6.97 -23.73 -2.07
C PRO A 368 7.84 -23.46 -0.85
N ARG A 369 9.12 -23.09 -1.07
CA ARG A 369 10.05 -22.72 0.01
C ARG A 369 9.62 -21.45 0.75
N GLY A 370 9.19 -20.42 0.02
CA GLY A 370 8.76 -19.16 0.61
C GLY A 370 7.48 -19.31 1.43
N LEU A 371 6.50 -20.07 0.93
CA LEU A 371 5.28 -20.43 1.68
C LEU A 371 5.62 -21.17 2.98
N LEU A 372 6.43 -22.23 2.91
CA LEU A 372 6.84 -23.01 4.07
C LEU A 372 7.51 -22.15 5.14
N LYS A 373 8.34 -21.18 4.74
CA LYS A 373 9.01 -20.24 5.65
C LYS A 373 8.06 -19.20 6.25
N SER A 374 6.94 -18.89 5.58
CA SER A 374 5.89 -18.01 6.11
C SER A 374 4.85 -18.73 6.97
N LEU A 375 4.72 -20.06 6.90
CA LEU A 375 3.71 -20.80 7.67
C LEU A 375 3.77 -20.56 9.19
N PRO A 376 4.94 -20.53 9.86
CA PRO A 376 5.00 -20.18 11.28
C PRO A 376 4.40 -18.79 11.55
N THR A 377 4.75 -17.80 10.72
CA THR A 377 4.19 -16.45 10.82
C THR A 377 2.69 -16.42 10.53
N ILE A 378 2.17 -17.24 9.61
CA ILE A 378 0.75 -17.24 9.26
C ILE A 378 -0.10 -17.99 10.30
N LEU A 379 0.43 -19.07 10.87
CA LEU A 379 -0.29 -19.97 11.79
C LEU A 379 -0.13 -19.57 13.26
N LEU A 380 1.01 -18.99 13.63
CA LEU A 380 1.38 -18.61 14.99
C LEU A 380 1.48 -17.09 15.17
N ASP A 381 0.79 -16.31 14.32
CA ASP A 381 0.79 -14.85 14.39
C ASP A 381 0.10 -14.35 15.67
N HIS A 382 0.90 -14.06 16.69
CA HIS A 382 0.43 -13.39 17.90
C HIS A 382 0.59 -11.87 17.82
N GLY A 383 0.82 -11.32 16.62
CA GLY A 383 0.94 -9.87 16.32
C GLY A 383 2.02 -9.12 17.11
N ARG A 384 2.78 -9.84 17.92
CA ARG A 384 3.91 -9.41 18.73
C ARG A 384 5.09 -10.33 18.44
N PRO A 385 6.33 -9.81 18.41
CA PRO A 385 7.50 -10.67 18.42
C PRO A 385 7.45 -11.61 19.63
N GLY A 386 7.82 -12.88 19.46
CA GLY A 386 7.97 -13.80 20.57
C GLY A 386 9.04 -13.27 21.52
N GLY A 387 8.63 -12.73 22.67
CA GLY A 387 9.55 -12.20 23.66
C GLY A 387 10.13 -13.33 24.50
N ASN A 388 11.46 -13.43 24.55
CA ASN A 388 12.09 -13.82 25.80
C ASN A 388 11.78 -12.71 26.82
N GLY A 389 10.81 -12.99 27.69
CA GLY A 389 10.59 -12.37 28.99
C GLY A 389 10.68 -10.84 29.09
N HIS A 390 9.54 -10.16 28.94
CA HIS A 390 9.06 -9.17 29.90
C HIS A 390 7.56 -9.01 29.69
N VAL A 391 6.81 -9.93 30.31
CA VAL A 391 5.38 -9.75 30.55
C VAL A 391 5.28 -8.72 31.66
N GLU A 392 5.10 -7.45 31.32
CA GLU A 392 4.53 -6.49 32.27
C GLU A 392 3.13 -6.98 32.62
N ARG A 393 2.98 -7.34 33.89
CA ARG A 393 1.70 -7.69 34.52
C ARG A 393 0.76 -6.50 34.34
N SER A 394 -0.44 -6.78 33.83
CA SER A 394 -1.57 -5.84 33.93
C SER A 394 -1.68 -5.33 35.38
N PRO A 395 -1.82 -4.02 35.63
CA PRO A 395 -2.27 -3.57 36.93
C PRO A 395 -3.73 -3.97 37.06
N SER A 396 -3.98 -4.90 37.97
CA SER A 396 -5.29 -5.16 38.54
C SER A 396 -5.74 -3.91 39.30
N ALA A 397 -6.82 -3.28 38.85
CA ALA A 397 -7.78 -2.54 39.67
C ALA A 397 -9.11 -2.45 38.91
#